data_AF-W3XJE0-F1
#
_entry.id   AF-W3XJE0-F1
#
_cell.length_a   1.000
_cell.length_b   1.000
_cell.length_c   1.000
_cell.angle_alpha   90.00
_cell.angle_beta   90.00
_cell.angle_gamma   90.00
#
_symmetry.space_group_name_H-M   'P 1'
#
loop_
_entity.id
_entity.type
_entity.pdbx_description
1 polymer ?
#
loop_
_entity_poly.entity_id
_entity_poly.type
_entity_poly.pdbx_seq_one_letter_code
_entity_poly.pdbx_strand_id
1 'polypeptide(L)'
;MSANMQVWGADLFLMENWEEASALTDDDQLDRIFSSFIQLPFSQRHVYTQRAKDQGLTRPTDLSPADQDLVSRLRTPEERQIVDMIWLRTCYDVGTDAAFAAFMQARPDETELYIFQDPSRYNYGGGDGWRRIFTRLPQILDPYRRSSNDYEARKQKALEKCIEAERQDIQEVEDQGGDPEEDGTYWPELYSDYHYKAKVGMVLVVDEETMRAAAQDPKSAKVLAVWFDEMGRVIRHTRMTAQETWNVEGLEMTMGGALQEHGEWTRAEPGEDYDWDGPSGPPFDPEEEE
;
A
#
# COMPACT_ATOMS: atom_id res chain seq x y z
N MET A 1 -18.08 16.70 2.49
CA MET A 1 -16.92 17.62 2.30
C MET A 1 -16.58 17.64 0.81
N SER A 2 -16.11 18.75 0.24
CA SER A 2 -15.65 18.73 -1.16
C SER A 2 -14.36 17.94 -1.22
N ALA A 3 -14.37 16.77 -1.87
CA ALA A 3 -13.15 15.99 -2.07
C ALA A 3 -12.10 16.88 -2.74
N ASN A 4 -10.92 16.98 -2.14
CA ASN A 4 -9.76 17.64 -2.74
C ASN A 4 -9.23 16.75 -3.86
N MET A 5 -9.97 16.69 -4.97
CA MET A 5 -9.49 16.08 -6.21
C MET A 5 -8.28 16.88 -6.68
N GLN A 6 -7.15 16.19 -6.84
CA GLN A 6 -5.89 16.76 -7.32
C GLN A 6 -5.54 16.13 -8.67
N VAL A 7 -4.73 16.82 -9.47
CA VAL A 7 -4.04 16.22 -10.61
C VAL A 7 -2.80 15.50 -10.10
N TRP A 8 -2.67 14.22 -10.43
CA TRP A 8 -1.55 13.37 -10.04
C TRP A 8 -0.50 13.27 -11.14
N GLY A 9 0.73 12.89 -10.77
CA GLY A 9 1.75 12.48 -11.75
C GLY A 9 1.24 11.35 -12.65
N ALA A 10 0.47 10.41 -12.09
CA ALA A 10 -0.21 9.37 -12.86
C ALA A 10 -1.23 9.93 -13.87
N ASP A 11 -1.97 11.01 -13.55
CA ASP A 11 -2.88 11.63 -14.52
C ASP A 11 -2.10 12.24 -15.69
N LEU A 12 -0.97 12.91 -15.40
CA LEU A 12 -0.09 13.44 -16.45
C LEU A 12 0.48 12.32 -17.33
N PHE A 13 0.92 11.22 -16.71
CA PHE A 13 1.38 10.04 -17.44
C PHE A 13 0.29 9.45 -18.34
N LEU A 14 -0.94 9.36 -17.82
CA LEU A 14 -2.11 8.88 -18.58
C LEU A 14 -2.33 9.72 -19.83
N MET A 15 -2.43 11.04 -19.68
CA MET A 15 -2.71 11.96 -20.79
C MET A 15 -1.61 11.92 -21.86
N GLU A 16 -0.35 11.80 -21.46
CA GLU A 16 0.79 11.75 -22.40
C GLU A 16 0.88 10.45 -23.20
N ASN A 17 0.32 9.36 -22.67
CA ASN A 17 0.37 8.03 -23.29
C ASN A 17 -1.00 7.57 -23.84
N TRP A 18 -2.01 8.44 -23.79
CA TRP A 18 -3.33 8.13 -24.30
C TRP A 18 -3.38 8.22 -25.83
N GLU A 19 -3.91 7.18 -26.48
CA GLU A 19 -4.08 7.13 -27.93
C GLU A 19 -5.57 7.09 -28.29
N GLU A 20 -6.11 8.23 -28.75
CA GLU A 20 -7.53 8.35 -29.18
C GLU A 20 -7.91 7.40 -30.33
N ALA A 21 -6.93 7.01 -31.15
CA ALA A 21 -7.12 6.10 -32.27
C ALA A 21 -6.82 4.63 -31.93
N SER A 22 -6.64 4.30 -30.65
CA SER A 22 -6.36 2.94 -30.20
C SER A 22 -7.50 1.99 -30.56
N ALA A 23 -7.16 0.74 -30.89
CA ALA A 23 -8.13 -0.34 -31.08
C ALA A 23 -8.55 -0.99 -29.75
N LEU A 24 -7.87 -0.64 -28.65
CA LEU A 24 -8.19 -1.13 -27.32
C LEU A 24 -9.45 -0.47 -26.78
N THR A 25 -10.14 -1.14 -25.87
CA THR A 25 -11.16 -0.48 -25.06
C THR A 25 -10.51 0.54 -24.14
N ASP A 26 -11.32 1.48 -23.64
CA ASP A 26 -10.85 2.49 -22.69
C ASP A 26 -10.19 1.86 -21.46
N ASP A 27 -10.81 0.82 -20.91
CA ASP A 27 -10.30 0.09 -19.75
C ASP A 27 -9.00 -0.66 -20.05
N ASP A 28 -8.91 -1.33 -21.20
CA ASP A 28 -7.68 -2.05 -21.59
C ASP A 28 -6.51 -1.10 -21.84
N GLN A 29 -6.79 0.07 -22.45
CA GLN A 29 -5.78 1.08 -22.66
C GLN A 29 -5.32 1.71 -21.33
N LEU A 30 -6.26 2.01 -20.43
CA LEU A 30 -5.95 2.51 -19.09
C LEU A 30 -5.09 1.50 -18.32
N ASP A 31 -5.49 0.23 -18.30
CA ASP A 31 -4.77 -0.84 -17.60
C ASP A 31 -3.37 -1.03 -18.18
N ARG A 32 -3.21 -0.98 -19.51
CA ARG A 32 -1.90 -1.00 -20.18
C ARG A 32 -1.01 0.15 -19.73
N ILE A 33 -1.54 1.38 -19.76
CA ILE A 33 -0.78 2.59 -19.44
C ILE A 33 -0.39 2.58 -17.97
N PHE A 34 -1.32 2.32 -17.05
CA PHE A 34 -1.03 2.30 -15.62
C PHE A 34 -0.20 1.10 -15.19
N SER A 35 -0.34 -0.06 -15.83
CA SER A 35 0.59 -1.19 -15.65
C SER A 35 2.02 -0.79 -15.99
N SER A 36 2.24 -0.01 -17.07
CA SER A 36 3.59 0.49 -17.38
C SER A 36 4.09 1.51 -16.36
N PHE A 37 3.20 2.36 -15.84
CA PHE A 37 3.55 3.39 -14.87
C PHE A 37 3.99 2.80 -13.52
N ILE A 38 3.27 1.81 -12.99
CA ILE A 38 3.59 1.21 -11.68
C ILE A 38 4.89 0.39 -11.68
N GLN A 39 5.39 0.00 -12.86
CA GLN A 39 6.68 -0.66 -13.00
C GLN A 39 7.87 0.31 -12.98
N LEU A 40 7.61 1.62 -13.08
CA LEU A 40 8.66 2.63 -12.97
C LEU A 40 9.07 2.79 -11.50
N PRO A 41 10.36 2.90 -11.16
CA PRO A 41 10.79 3.28 -9.82
C PRO A 41 10.20 4.63 -9.38
N PHE A 42 10.01 4.82 -8.06
CA PHE A 42 9.43 6.07 -7.54
C PHE A 42 10.14 7.33 -8.05
N SER A 43 11.47 7.32 -8.15
CA SER A 43 12.24 8.45 -8.68
C SER A 43 11.81 8.87 -10.10
N GLN A 44 11.42 7.91 -10.95
CA GLN A 44 10.93 8.18 -12.30
C GLN A 44 9.47 8.64 -12.30
N ARG A 45 8.60 8.03 -11.49
CA ARG A 45 7.20 8.46 -11.33
C ARG A 45 7.11 9.88 -10.77
N HIS A 46 8.00 10.21 -9.83
CA HIS A 46 8.09 11.52 -9.18
C HIS A 46 8.37 12.66 -10.18
N VAL A 47 9.02 12.38 -11.31
CA VAL A 47 9.24 13.38 -12.37
C VAL A 47 7.89 13.90 -12.91
N TYR A 48 6.89 13.04 -13.09
CA TYR A 48 5.56 13.46 -13.55
C TYR A 48 4.85 14.31 -12.50
N THR A 49 4.98 13.93 -11.22
CA THR A 49 4.47 14.73 -10.10
C THR A 49 5.12 16.12 -10.06
N GLN A 50 6.44 16.22 -10.29
CA GLN A 50 7.13 17.50 -10.33
C GLN A 50 6.73 18.32 -11.56
N ARG A 51 6.64 17.70 -12.74
CA ARG A 51 6.20 18.35 -13.98
C ARG A 51 4.78 18.91 -13.88
N ALA A 52 3.86 18.19 -13.24
CA ALA A 52 2.51 18.69 -12.99
C ALA A 52 2.53 19.93 -12.09
N LYS A 53 3.34 19.92 -11.02
CA LYS A 53 3.53 21.08 -10.13
C LYS A 53 4.16 22.28 -10.86
N ASP A 54 5.20 22.06 -11.65
CA ASP A 54 5.89 23.11 -12.41
C ASP A 54 4.98 23.77 -13.45
N GLN A 55 4.02 23.01 -14.00
CA GLN A 55 2.97 23.52 -14.89
C GLN A 55 1.79 24.17 -14.15
N GLY A 56 1.77 24.15 -12.82
CA GLY A 56 0.67 24.66 -12.01
C GLY A 56 -0.60 23.80 -12.06
N LEU A 57 -0.50 22.54 -12.46
CA LEU A 57 -1.62 21.59 -12.55
C LEU A 57 -1.88 21.01 -11.17
N THR A 58 -2.68 21.70 -10.36
CA THR A 58 -3.00 21.28 -9.00
C THR A 58 -4.39 20.70 -8.89
N ARG A 59 -5.36 21.28 -9.60
CA ARG A 59 -6.78 20.92 -9.55
C ARG A 59 -7.22 20.42 -10.92
N PRO A 60 -8.27 19.59 -11.00
CA PRO A 60 -8.85 19.17 -12.27
C PRO A 60 -9.17 20.34 -13.20
N THR A 61 -9.62 21.48 -12.63
CA THR A 61 -9.94 22.69 -13.39
C THR A 61 -8.74 23.38 -14.04
N ASP A 62 -7.51 23.03 -13.63
CA ASP A 62 -6.28 23.57 -14.23
C ASP A 62 -5.92 22.82 -15.53
N LEU A 63 -6.54 21.66 -15.80
CA LEU A 63 -6.39 20.89 -17.05
C LEU A 63 -7.21 21.49 -18.21
N SER A 64 -6.86 21.14 -19.45
CA SER A 64 -7.69 21.50 -20.60
C SER A 64 -9.06 20.79 -20.55
N PRO A 65 -10.12 21.30 -21.21
CA PRO A 65 -11.42 20.64 -21.21
C PRO A 65 -11.39 19.19 -21.73
N ALA A 66 -10.53 18.91 -22.72
CA ALA A 66 -10.38 17.56 -23.27
C ALA A 66 -9.73 16.60 -22.27
N ASP A 67 -8.70 17.08 -21.57
CA ASP A 67 -8.02 16.31 -20.52
C ASP A 67 -8.91 16.06 -19.31
N GLN A 68 -9.72 17.06 -18.92
CA GLN A 68 -10.72 16.89 -17.86
C GLN A 68 -11.73 15.80 -18.22
N ASP A 69 -12.26 15.83 -19.45
CA ASP A 69 -13.19 14.82 -19.96
C ASP A 69 -12.54 13.42 -19.92
N LEU A 70 -11.34 13.29 -20.50
CA LEU A 70 -10.58 12.05 -20.53
C LEU A 70 -10.40 11.44 -19.13
N VAL A 71 -9.86 12.20 -18.18
CA VAL A 71 -9.60 11.68 -16.83
C VAL A 71 -10.91 11.33 -16.11
N SER A 72 -11.97 12.13 -16.29
CA SER A 72 -13.27 11.89 -15.66
C SER A 72 -14.02 10.69 -16.22
N ARG A 73 -13.81 10.37 -17.51
CA ARG A 73 -14.38 9.21 -18.19
C ARG A 73 -13.73 7.91 -17.72
N LEU A 74 -12.42 7.93 -17.50
CA LEU A 74 -11.62 6.74 -17.18
C LEU A 74 -11.57 6.44 -15.68
N ARG A 75 -11.58 7.48 -14.84
CA ARG A 75 -11.35 7.36 -13.39
C ARG A 75 -12.52 7.94 -12.61
N THR A 76 -13.00 7.17 -11.65
CA THR A 76 -14.04 7.60 -10.71
C THR A 76 -13.52 8.72 -9.79
N PRO A 77 -14.40 9.57 -9.23
CA PRO A 77 -13.99 10.56 -8.24
C PRO A 77 -13.23 9.96 -7.05
N GLU A 78 -13.62 8.77 -6.60
CA GLU A 78 -13.01 8.03 -5.48
C GLU A 78 -11.57 7.59 -5.80
N GLU A 79 -11.34 7.05 -7.00
CA GLU A 79 -10.01 6.65 -7.47
C GLU A 79 -9.06 7.84 -7.65
N ARG A 80 -9.54 9.08 -7.66
CA ARG A 80 -8.72 10.29 -7.83
C ARG A 80 -8.36 10.99 -6.51
N GLN A 81 -8.84 10.49 -5.38
CA GLN A 81 -8.56 11.08 -4.06
C GLN A 81 -7.20 10.62 -3.50
N ILE A 82 -6.68 11.40 -2.54
CA ILE A 82 -5.49 11.04 -1.76
C ILE A 82 -5.90 10.09 -0.66
N VAL A 83 -5.34 8.89 -0.67
CA VAL A 83 -5.57 7.89 0.36
C VAL A 83 -4.27 7.13 0.61
N ASP A 84 -3.70 7.32 1.81
CA ASP A 84 -2.55 6.53 2.28
C ASP A 84 -3.01 5.11 2.75
N MET A 85 -4.32 4.94 2.90
CA MET A 85 -4.98 3.72 3.35
C MET A 85 -6.34 3.56 2.66
N ILE A 86 -6.61 2.36 2.16
CA ILE A 86 -7.87 2.03 1.49
C ILE A 86 -8.50 0.74 2.02
N TRP A 87 -9.82 0.66 1.90
CA TRP A 87 -10.59 -0.56 2.09
C TRP A 87 -10.93 -1.14 0.71
N LEU A 88 -10.58 -2.40 0.47
CA LEU A 88 -10.78 -3.05 -0.82
C LEU A 88 -11.57 -4.34 -0.66
N ARG A 89 -12.77 -4.40 -1.25
CA ARG A 89 -13.53 -5.64 -1.35
C ARG A 89 -13.14 -6.38 -2.63
N THR A 90 -12.71 -7.63 -2.52
CA THR A 90 -12.33 -8.47 -3.67
C THR A 90 -13.22 -9.69 -3.86
N CYS A 91 -14.06 -10.04 -2.89
CA CYS A 91 -14.99 -11.17 -2.98
C CYS A 91 -16.44 -10.70 -3.17
N TYR A 92 -17.07 -11.18 -4.25
CA TYR A 92 -18.42 -10.81 -4.67
C TYR A 92 -19.29 -12.03 -4.98
N ASP A 93 -18.97 -13.18 -4.40
CA ASP A 93 -19.73 -14.42 -4.60
C ASP A 93 -21.16 -14.29 -4.06
N VAL A 94 -22.05 -15.14 -4.54
CA VAL A 94 -23.46 -15.16 -4.14
C VAL A 94 -23.58 -15.27 -2.62
N GLY A 95 -24.30 -14.34 -2.00
CA GLY A 95 -24.53 -14.30 -0.55
C GLY A 95 -23.51 -13.48 0.24
N THR A 96 -22.40 -13.05 -0.37
CA THR A 96 -21.37 -12.25 0.32
C THR A 96 -21.80 -10.82 0.62
N ASP A 97 -22.78 -10.26 -0.10
CA ASP A 97 -23.29 -8.90 0.15
C ASP A 97 -23.89 -8.74 1.56
N ALA A 98 -24.66 -9.74 2.00
CA ALA A 98 -25.25 -9.70 3.34
C ALA A 98 -24.18 -9.84 4.44
N ALA A 99 -23.18 -10.70 4.21
CA ALA A 99 -22.06 -10.88 5.13
C ALA A 99 -21.20 -9.61 5.21
N PHE A 100 -20.92 -8.97 4.06
CA PHE A 100 -20.22 -7.70 3.98
C PHE A 100 -20.95 -6.60 4.74
N ALA A 101 -22.26 -6.43 4.49
CA ALA A 101 -23.06 -5.44 5.18
C ALA A 101 -23.08 -5.66 6.70
N ALA A 102 -23.20 -6.91 7.16
CA ALA A 102 -23.16 -7.25 8.58
C ALA A 102 -21.77 -6.98 9.21
N PHE A 103 -20.68 -7.28 8.50
CA PHE A 103 -19.32 -6.98 8.91
C PHE A 103 -19.11 -5.47 9.07
N MET A 104 -19.54 -4.67 8.09
CA MET A 104 -19.43 -3.22 8.13
C MET A 104 -20.26 -2.62 9.29
N GLN A 105 -21.45 -3.16 9.58
CA GLN A 105 -22.28 -2.75 10.72
C GLN A 105 -21.69 -3.11 12.09
N ALA A 106 -20.84 -4.14 12.15
CA ALA A 106 -20.21 -4.57 13.40
C ALA A 106 -19.03 -3.67 13.82
N ARG A 107 -18.57 -2.77 12.94
CA ARG A 107 -17.48 -1.84 13.23
C ARG A 107 -17.88 -0.80 14.27
N PRO A 108 -16.93 -0.35 15.12
CA PRO A 108 -17.21 0.58 16.22
C PRO A 108 -17.55 2.02 15.79
N ASP A 109 -17.34 2.43 14.53
CA ASP A 109 -17.65 3.79 14.07
C ASP A 109 -18.21 3.91 12.63
N GLU A 110 -18.74 5.10 12.33
CA GLU A 110 -19.13 5.58 10.99
C GLU A 110 -18.02 6.47 10.39
N THR A 111 -16.74 6.10 10.51
CA THR A 111 -15.69 6.85 9.82
C THR A 111 -15.97 6.84 8.30
N GLU A 112 -15.83 7.99 7.64
CA GLU A 112 -15.93 8.07 6.17
C GLU A 112 -14.77 7.25 5.58
N LEU A 113 -15.06 5.98 5.25
CA LEU A 113 -14.07 5.04 4.71
C LEU A 113 -14.04 5.14 3.18
N TYR A 114 -12.82 5.09 2.63
CA TYR A 114 -12.62 4.89 1.21
C TYR A 114 -12.73 3.41 0.87
N ILE A 115 -13.97 2.95 0.69
CA ILE A 115 -14.27 1.55 0.36
C ILE A 115 -14.43 1.39 -1.14
N PHE A 116 -13.49 0.68 -1.74
CA PHE A 116 -13.52 0.25 -3.13
C PHE A 116 -14.29 -1.07 -3.21
N GLN A 117 -15.58 -0.98 -3.56
CA GLN A 117 -16.54 -2.10 -3.52
C GLN A 117 -17.40 -2.29 -4.78
N ASP A 118 -17.10 -1.60 -5.89
CA ASP A 118 -17.76 -1.83 -7.17
C ASP A 118 -17.31 -3.18 -7.78
N PRO A 119 -18.20 -4.18 -7.88
CA PRO A 119 -17.85 -5.50 -8.43
C PRO A 119 -17.42 -5.45 -9.90
N SER A 120 -17.87 -4.46 -10.67
CA SER A 120 -17.48 -4.33 -12.08
C SER A 120 -16.04 -3.84 -12.24
N ARG A 121 -15.47 -3.20 -11.21
CA ARG A 121 -14.12 -2.62 -11.23
C ARG A 121 -13.11 -3.41 -10.38
N TYR A 122 -13.53 -3.92 -9.23
CA TYR A 122 -12.63 -4.44 -8.20
C TYR A 122 -12.79 -5.95 -7.91
N ASN A 123 -13.57 -6.66 -8.71
CA ASN A 123 -13.66 -8.11 -8.61
C ASN A 123 -12.41 -8.79 -9.19
N TYR A 124 -11.37 -8.88 -8.36
CA TYR A 124 -10.06 -9.39 -8.77
C TYR A 124 -9.87 -10.90 -8.57
N GLY A 125 -10.92 -11.65 -8.21
CA GLY A 125 -10.90 -13.12 -8.23
C GLY A 125 -10.16 -13.80 -7.07
N GLY A 126 -10.05 -13.16 -5.90
CA GLY A 126 -9.43 -13.74 -4.70
C GLY A 126 -7.89 -13.81 -4.73
N GLY A 127 -7.29 -14.31 -3.64
CA GLY A 127 -5.83 -14.38 -3.48
C GLY A 127 -5.14 -13.03 -3.59
N ASP A 128 -3.99 -12.98 -4.27
CA ASP A 128 -3.20 -11.75 -4.52
C ASP A 128 -3.79 -10.83 -5.59
N GLY A 129 -5.01 -11.13 -6.10
CA GLY A 129 -5.71 -10.29 -7.06
C GLY A 129 -5.88 -8.84 -6.57
N TRP A 130 -5.87 -8.61 -5.25
CA TRP A 130 -5.94 -7.28 -4.66
C TRP A 130 -4.86 -6.32 -5.18
N ARG A 131 -3.66 -6.80 -5.56
CA ARG A 131 -2.57 -5.98 -6.10
C ARG A 131 -2.97 -5.22 -7.38
N ARG A 132 -3.98 -5.70 -8.12
CA ARG A 132 -4.54 -5.01 -9.29
C ARG A 132 -5.12 -3.64 -8.96
N ILE A 133 -5.40 -3.35 -7.69
CA ILE A 133 -5.80 -2.00 -7.28
C ILE A 133 -4.77 -0.94 -7.67
N PHE A 134 -3.48 -1.29 -7.74
CA PHE A 134 -2.43 -0.37 -8.16
C PHE A 134 -2.54 0.05 -9.64
N THR A 135 -3.18 -0.75 -10.51
CA THR A 135 -3.44 -0.32 -11.89
C THR A 135 -4.65 0.61 -12.00
N ARG A 136 -5.44 0.78 -10.92
CA ARG A 136 -6.56 1.76 -10.85
C ARG A 136 -6.21 3.00 -10.03
N LEU A 137 -5.43 2.80 -8.97
CA LEU A 137 -4.91 3.84 -8.10
C LEU A 137 -3.39 3.83 -8.09
N PRO A 138 -2.71 4.02 -9.23
CA PRO A 138 -1.24 4.03 -9.29
C PRO A 138 -0.64 5.07 -8.35
N GLN A 139 -1.41 6.12 -8.04
CA GLN A 139 -0.95 7.15 -7.16
C GLN A 139 -0.58 6.59 -5.76
N ILE A 140 -1.30 5.60 -5.20
CA ILE A 140 -1.05 5.17 -3.81
C ILE A 140 0.34 4.56 -3.57
N LEU A 141 1.08 4.25 -4.65
CA LEU A 141 2.46 3.77 -4.60
C LEU A 141 3.51 4.88 -4.41
N ASP A 142 3.14 6.16 -4.52
CA ASP A 142 4.10 7.25 -4.33
C ASP A 142 4.03 7.78 -2.89
N PRO A 143 5.18 7.94 -2.19
CA PRO A 143 5.24 8.59 -0.88
C PRO A 143 5.09 10.11 -1.02
N TYR A 144 3.89 10.62 -1.35
CA TYR A 144 3.58 12.01 -1.73
C TYR A 144 4.10 13.11 -0.81
N ARG A 145 4.30 12.79 0.46
CA ARG A 145 4.80 13.74 1.46
C ARG A 145 6.32 13.92 1.39
N ARG A 146 7.00 13.23 0.46
CA ARG A 146 8.47 13.16 0.37
C ARG A 146 8.95 13.30 -1.07
N SER A 147 10.20 13.73 -1.20
CA SER A 147 10.95 13.59 -2.46
C SER A 147 11.50 12.17 -2.56
N SER A 148 11.86 11.74 -3.77
CA SER A 148 12.55 10.45 -3.99
C SER A 148 13.81 10.33 -3.15
N ASN A 149 14.63 11.40 -3.11
CA ASN A 149 15.88 11.37 -2.35
C ASN A 149 15.66 11.28 -0.84
N ASP A 150 14.64 11.96 -0.29
CA ASP A 150 14.33 11.86 1.14
C ASP A 150 13.76 10.48 1.49
N TYR A 151 12.92 9.91 0.62
CA TYR A 151 12.40 8.56 0.79
C TYR A 151 13.54 7.52 0.84
N GLU A 152 14.40 7.50 -0.17
CA GLU A 152 15.53 6.56 -0.24
C GLU A 152 16.53 6.76 0.91
N ALA A 153 16.90 8.01 1.22
CA ALA A 153 17.84 8.28 2.31
C ALA A 153 17.33 7.81 3.68
N ARG A 154 16.01 7.89 3.91
CA ARG A 154 15.40 7.42 5.16
C ARG A 154 15.34 5.90 5.24
N LYS A 155 15.03 5.23 4.13
CA LYS A 155 15.04 3.77 4.00
C LYS A 155 16.45 3.24 4.25
N GLN A 156 17.45 3.80 3.57
CA GLN A 156 18.86 3.43 3.73
C GLN A 156 19.37 3.66 5.16
N LYS A 157 19.09 4.83 5.75
CA LYS A 157 19.50 5.12 7.12
C LYS A 157 18.86 4.19 8.16
N ALA A 158 17.63 3.74 7.94
CA ALA A 158 16.99 2.77 8.82
C ALA A 158 17.65 1.40 8.66
N LEU A 159 17.95 0.99 7.43
CA LEU A 159 18.66 -0.26 7.14
C LEU A 159 20.02 -0.32 7.84
N GLU A 160 20.85 0.72 7.69
CA GLU A 160 22.17 0.80 8.35
C GLU A 160 22.08 0.64 9.86
N LYS A 161 21.03 1.18 10.49
CA LYS A 161 20.80 1.02 11.93
C LYS A 161 20.38 -0.39 12.31
N CYS A 162 19.56 -1.05 11.48
CA CYS A 162 19.15 -2.43 11.71
C CYS A 162 20.35 -3.38 11.63
N ILE A 163 21.22 -3.20 10.63
CA ILE A 163 22.48 -3.96 10.49
C ILE A 163 23.39 -3.75 11.70
N GLU A 164 23.52 -2.50 12.19
CA GLU A 164 24.29 -2.22 13.40
C GLU A 164 23.69 -2.90 14.65
N ALA A 165 22.36 -2.86 14.78
CA ALA A 165 21.65 -3.48 15.90
C ALA A 165 21.80 -5.00 15.89
N GLU A 166 21.69 -5.65 14.72
CA GLU A 166 21.93 -7.08 14.55
C GLU A 166 23.35 -7.48 14.96
N ARG A 167 24.36 -6.72 14.53
CA ARG A 167 25.76 -6.98 14.95
C ARG A 167 25.95 -6.84 16.46
N GLN A 168 25.29 -5.87 17.09
CA GLN A 168 25.34 -5.69 18.54
C GLN A 168 24.64 -6.84 19.27
N ASP A 169 23.47 -7.26 18.78
CA ASP A 169 22.71 -8.39 19.32
C ASP A 169 23.53 -9.69 19.27
N ILE A 170 24.13 -9.99 18.11
CA ILE A 170 25.04 -11.14 17.94
C ILE A 170 26.18 -11.09 18.96
N GLN A 171 26.88 -9.95 19.09
CA GLN A 171 27.99 -9.82 20.02
C GLN A 171 27.55 -9.99 21.49
N GLU A 172 26.39 -9.43 21.86
CA GLU A 172 25.86 -9.54 23.22
C GLU A 172 25.48 -10.97 23.59
N VAL A 173 24.93 -11.74 22.65
CA VAL A 173 24.61 -13.17 22.83
C VAL A 173 25.90 -13.99 22.96
N GLU A 174 26.87 -13.77 22.07
CA GLU A 174 28.16 -14.46 22.11
C GLU A 174 28.94 -14.18 23.40
N ASP A 175 28.96 -12.92 23.88
CA ASP A 175 29.62 -12.51 25.13
C ASP A 175 28.99 -13.19 26.36
N GLN A 176 27.72 -13.55 26.28
CA GLN A 176 26.99 -14.30 27.31
C GLN A 176 27.15 -15.83 27.17
N GLY A 177 27.81 -16.29 26.10
CA GLY A 177 28.02 -17.70 25.79
C GLY A 177 26.77 -18.40 25.22
N GLY A 178 25.84 -17.64 24.64
CA GLY A 178 24.67 -18.15 23.92
C GLY A 178 24.93 -18.41 22.44
N ASP A 179 23.91 -18.89 21.75
CA ASP A 179 23.91 -19.09 20.29
C ASP A 179 23.08 -17.98 19.61
N PRO A 180 23.66 -17.10 18.78
CA PRO A 180 22.91 -16.03 18.11
C PRO A 180 21.70 -16.52 17.29
N GLU A 181 21.74 -17.74 16.76
CA GLU A 181 20.61 -18.29 16.00
C GLU A 181 19.43 -18.70 16.90
N GLU A 182 19.69 -19.08 18.15
CA GLU A 182 18.67 -19.56 19.09
C GLU A 182 18.26 -18.48 20.12
N ASP A 183 19.22 -17.71 20.60
CA ASP A 183 19.10 -16.75 21.71
C ASP A 183 19.04 -15.29 21.24
N GLY A 184 19.31 -15.03 19.95
CA GLY A 184 19.27 -13.70 19.35
C GLY A 184 17.86 -13.13 19.21
N THR A 185 17.78 -11.81 19.03
CA THR A 185 16.53 -11.14 18.75
C THR A 185 16.00 -11.57 17.38
N TYR A 186 14.72 -11.93 17.33
CA TYR A 186 14.08 -12.36 16.08
C TYR A 186 14.23 -11.31 14.97
N TRP A 187 14.77 -11.69 13.82
CA TRP A 187 15.21 -10.73 12.79
C TRP A 187 14.12 -9.76 12.30
N PRO A 188 12.82 -10.12 12.18
CA PRO A 188 11.79 -9.15 11.80
C PRO A 188 11.62 -8.05 12.86
N GLU A 189 11.95 -8.31 14.12
CA GLU A 189 11.97 -7.28 15.15
C GLU A 189 13.15 -6.33 14.94
N LEU A 190 14.35 -6.86 14.66
CA LEU A 190 15.55 -6.08 14.35
C LEU A 190 15.36 -5.18 13.12
N TYR A 191 14.73 -5.69 12.06
CA TYR A 191 14.50 -5.00 10.80
C TYR A 191 13.16 -4.25 10.74
N SER A 192 12.44 -4.12 11.86
CA SER A 192 11.13 -3.46 11.93
C SER A 192 11.15 -1.99 11.51
N ASP A 193 12.19 -1.22 11.89
CA ASP A 193 12.30 0.20 11.48
C ASP A 193 12.53 0.33 9.97
N TYR A 194 13.38 -0.53 9.38
CA TYR A 194 13.58 -0.57 7.94
C TYR A 194 12.27 -0.81 7.19
N HIS A 195 11.53 -1.86 7.56
CA HIS A 195 10.20 -2.14 7.01
C HIS A 195 9.26 -0.93 7.14
N TYR A 196 9.26 -0.28 8.31
CA TYR A 196 8.38 0.87 8.55
C TYR A 196 8.78 2.08 7.72
N LYS A 197 10.06 2.28 7.44
CA LYS A 197 10.54 3.38 6.57
C LYS A 197 10.37 3.09 5.08
N ALA A 198 10.34 1.82 4.68
CA ALA A 198 10.07 1.40 3.32
C ALA A 198 8.59 1.56 2.92
N LYS A 199 7.65 1.44 3.86
CA LYS A 199 6.22 1.49 3.54
C LYS A 199 5.77 2.84 2.96
N VAL A 200 4.90 2.77 1.96
CA VAL A 200 4.26 3.96 1.34
C VAL A 200 2.76 4.02 1.63
N GLY A 201 2.11 2.88 1.89
CA GLY A 201 0.68 2.83 2.20
C GLY A 201 0.22 1.49 2.77
N MET A 202 -1.10 1.38 2.96
CA MET A 202 -1.77 0.16 3.45
C MET A 202 -3.08 -0.14 2.70
N VAL A 203 -3.33 -1.41 2.41
CA VAL A 203 -4.63 -1.91 1.92
C VAL A 203 -5.26 -2.81 2.97
N LEU A 204 -6.52 -2.56 3.30
CA LEU A 204 -7.36 -3.43 4.11
C LEU A 204 -8.26 -4.23 3.17
N VAL A 205 -7.90 -5.50 2.93
CA VAL A 205 -8.54 -6.38 1.96
C VAL A 205 -9.64 -7.19 2.63
N VAL A 206 -10.85 -7.02 2.11
CA VAL A 206 -12.05 -7.79 2.42
C VAL A 206 -12.17 -8.89 1.35
N ASP A 207 -11.49 -10.00 1.61
CA ASP A 207 -11.36 -11.15 0.72
C ASP A 207 -12.38 -12.26 1.03
N GLU A 208 -12.26 -13.39 0.34
CA GLU A 208 -13.13 -14.56 0.52
C GLU A 208 -13.07 -15.11 1.96
N GLU A 209 -11.87 -15.16 2.57
CA GLU A 209 -11.70 -15.64 3.94
C GLU A 209 -12.45 -14.73 4.93
N THR A 210 -12.33 -13.41 4.74
CA THR A 210 -13.08 -12.42 5.53
C THR A 210 -14.58 -12.64 5.38
N MET A 211 -15.08 -12.80 4.15
CA MET A 211 -16.51 -12.98 3.88
C MET A 211 -17.05 -14.29 4.45
N ARG A 212 -16.29 -15.38 4.35
CA ARG A 212 -16.65 -16.68 4.92
C ARG A 212 -16.74 -16.61 6.44
N ALA A 213 -15.79 -15.93 7.10
CA ALA A 213 -15.82 -15.71 8.53
C ALA A 213 -16.98 -14.79 8.95
N ALA A 214 -17.20 -13.69 8.22
CA ALA A 214 -18.28 -12.75 8.49
C ALA A 214 -19.67 -13.35 8.36
N ALA A 215 -19.87 -14.31 7.44
CA ALA A 215 -21.12 -15.04 7.32
C ALA A 215 -21.46 -15.89 8.56
N GLN A 216 -20.45 -16.27 9.36
CA GLN A 216 -20.62 -17.07 10.57
C GLN A 216 -20.69 -16.18 11.82
N ASP A 217 -19.73 -15.25 11.94
CA ASP A 217 -19.66 -14.27 13.02
C ASP A 217 -19.03 -12.96 12.51
N PRO A 218 -19.86 -11.97 12.15
CA PRO A 218 -19.39 -10.67 11.66
C PRO A 218 -18.44 -9.94 12.61
N LYS A 219 -18.53 -10.17 13.92
CA LYS A 219 -17.75 -9.42 14.92
C LYS A 219 -16.33 -9.94 15.09
N SER A 220 -16.10 -11.23 14.84
CA SER A 220 -14.78 -11.86 14.92
C SER A 220 -14.09 -11.98 13.58
N ALA A 221 -14.79 -11.71 12.47
CA ALA A 221 -14.22 -11.68 11.14
C ALA A 221 -13.04 -10.71 11.07
N LYS A 222 -11.99 -11.16 10.37
CA LYS A 222 -10.74 -10.42 10.22
C LYS A 222 -10.48 -10.10 8.76
N VAL A 223 -10.01 -8.89 8.50
CA VAL A 223 -9.56 -8.44 7.18
C VAL A 223 -8.07 -8.63 7.06
N LEU A 224 -7.59 -8.82 5.84
CA LEU A 224 -6.16 -8.85 5.57
C LEU A 224 -5.64 -7.41 5.47
N ALA A 225 -4.80 -7.00 6.42
CA ALA A 225 -4.06 -5.75 6.36
C ALA A 225 -2.72 -6.01 5.66
N VAL A 226 -2.42 -5.20 4.65
CA VAL A 226 -1.20 -5.31 3.86
C VAL A 226 -0.52 -3.94 3.80
N TRP A 227 0.69 -3.84 4.35
CA TRP A 227 1.56 -2.69 4.13
C TRP A 227 2.44 -2.95 2.93
N PHE A 228 2.54 -1.96 2.06
CA PHE A 228 3.25 -2.09 0.80
C PHE A 228 4.25 -0.95 0.57
N ASP A 229 5.23 -1.23 -0.28
CA ASP A 229 6.27 -0.29 -0.67
C ASP A 229 5.93 0.46 -1.97
N GLU A 230 6.87 1.25 -2.47
CA GLU A 230 6.72 2.05 -3.68
C GLU A 230 6.55 1.23 -4.97
N MET A 231 6.80 -0.08 -4.93
CA MET A 231 6.62 -1.00 -6.06
C MET A 231 5.39 -1.90 -5.86
N GLY A 232 4.63 -1.71 -4.78
CA GLY A 232 3.47 -2.54 -4.44
C GLY A 232 3.84 -3.93 -3.92
N ARG A 233 5.09 -4.11 -3.48
CA ARG A 233 5.57 -5.32 -2.79
C ARG A 233 5.06 -5.32 -1.36
N VAL A 234 4.77 -6.50 -0.84
CA VAL A 234 4.25 -6.64 0.53
C VAL A 234 5.42 -6.55 1.50
N ILE A 235 5.44 -5.50 2.31
CA ILE A 235 6.43 -5.34 3.38
C ILE A 235 6.02 -6.24 4.54
N ARG A 236 4.78 -6.08 4.98
CA ARG A 236 4.19 -6.83 6.08
C ARG A 236 2.72 -7.09 5.84
N HIS A 237 2.21 -8.17 6.42
CA HIS A 237 0.78 -8.44 6.43
C HIS A 237 0.31 -9.08 7.73
N THR A 238 -0.95 -8.89 8.07
CA THR A 238 -1.60 -9.57 9.18
C THR A 238 -3.12 -9.56 9.04
N ARG A 239 -3.81 -10.44 9.77
CA ARG A 239 -5.28 -10.48 9.82
C ARG A 239 -5.77 -9.69 11.03
N MET A 240 -6.53 -8.62 10.79
CA MET A 240 -7.01 -7.71 11.82
C MET A 240 -8.53 -7.78 11.99
N THR A 241 -8.98 -7.80 13.24
CA THR A 241 -10.38 -7.55 13.59
C THR A 241 -10.78 -6.10 13.31
N ALA A 242 -12.08 -5.82 13.28
CA ALA A 242 -12.59 -4.45 13.12
C ALA A 242 -12.03 -3.47 14.17
N GLN A 243 -11.81 -3.92 15.41
CA GLN A 243 -11.23 -3.09 16.47
C GLN A 243 -9.75 -2.80 16.23
N GLU A 244 -8.97 -3.80 15.81
CA GLU A 244 -7.56 -3.61 15.45
C GLU A 244 -7.41 -2.67 14.26
N THR A 245 -8.26 -2.81 13.23
CA THR A 245 -8.23 -1.87 12.09
C THR A 245 -8.51 -0.44 12.53
N TRP A 246 -9.47 -0.24 13.45
CA TRP A 246 -9.76 1.09 13.98
C TRP A 246 -8.58 1.70 14.75
N ASN A 247 -7.86 0.88 15.54
CA ASN A 247 -6.65 1.33 16.21
C ASN A 247 -5.58 1.79 15.21
N VAL A 248 -5.34 0.99 14.16
CA VAL A 248 -4.35 1.29 13.12
C VAL A 248 -4.73 2.54 12.34
N GLU A 249 -6.01 2.66 11.95
CA GLU A 249 -6.56 3.85 11.29
C GLU A 249 -6.26 5.11 12.13
N GLY A 250 -6.53 5.07 13.44
CA GLY A 250 -6.24 6.16 14.36
C GLY A 250 -4.75 6.48 14.50
N LEU A 251 -3.90 5.45 14.65
CA LEU A 251 -2.45 5.61 14.83
C LEU A 251 -1.76 6.17 13.58
N GLU A 252 -2.13 5.69 12.39
CA GLU A 252 -1.56 6.14 11.11
C GLU A 252 -2.04 7.55 10.75
N MET A 253 -3.34 7.82 10.87
CA MET A 253 -3.90 9.11 10.45
C MET A 253 -3.66 10.24 11.45
N THR A 254 -3.67 9.95 12.75
CA THR A 254 -3.66 10.98 13.80
C THR A 254 -2.33 11.09 14.53
N MET A 255 -1.61 9.97 14.71
CA MET A 255 -0.42 9.91 15.57
C MET A 255 0.90 9.75 14.81
N GLY A 256 0.88 9.75 13.47
CA GLY A 256 2.03 10.13 12.64
C GLY A 256 3.34 9.37 12.89
N GLY A 257 3.28 8.08 13.19
CA GLY A 257 4.47 7.27 13.44
C GLY A 257 4.36 6.24 14.57
N ALA A 258 3.35 6.37 15.44
CA ALA A 258 3.21 5.52 16.63
C ALA A 258 2.90 4.04 16.31
N LEU A 259 2.45 3.74 15.09
CA LEU A 259 2.14 2.36 14.70
C LEU A 259 3.35 1.42 14.79
N GLN A 260 4.58 1.91 14.57
CA GLN A 260 5.79 1.08 14.56
C GLN A 260 6.05 0.35 15.90
N GLU A 261 5.50 0.86 17.00
CA GLU A 261 5.65 0.32 18.37
C GLU A 261 4.43 -0.50 18.81
N HIS A 262 3.41 -0.63 17.96
CA HIS A 262 2.13 -1.25 18.29
C HIS A 262 2.05 -2.72 17.85
N GLY A 263 1.26 -3.49 18.62
CA GLY A 263 1.11 -4.93 18.44
C GLY A 263 0.62 -5.35 17.05
N GLU A 264 -0.18 -4.51 16.40
CA GLU A 264 -0.68 -4.73 15.05
C GLU A 264 0.45 -4.75 14.00
N TRP A 265 1.50 -3.95 14.20
CA TRP A 265 2.68 -3.91 13.32
C TRP A 265 3.72 -4.96 13.71
N THR A 266 3.99 -5.12 15.00
CA THR A 266 5.04 -6.04 15.48
C THR A 266 4.67 -7.50 15.24
N ARG A 267 3.38 -7.87 15.32
CA ARG A 267 2.89 -9.21 15.00
C ARG A 267 2.66 -9.46 13.51
N ALA A 268 2.86 -8.45 12.65
CA ALA A 268 2.68 -8.62 11.23
C ALA A 268 3.88 -9.36 10.64
N GLU A 269 3.59 -10.38 9.83
CA GLU A 269 4.57 -11.21 9.16
C GLU A 269 5.18 -10.43 7.99
N PRO A 270 6.51 -10.51 7.77
CA PRO A 270 7.12 -10.00 6.55
C PRO A 270 6.47 -10.63 5.31
N GLY A 271 6.29 -9.86 4.25
CA GLY A 271 5.91 -10.43 2.96
C GLY A 271 7.12 -11.10 2.28
N GLU A 272 6.86 -11.99 1.33
CA GLU A 272 7.89 -12.79 0.62
C GLU A 272 9.06 -11.95 0.08
N ASP A 273 8.78 -10.75 -0.46
CA ASP A 273 9.81 -9.86 -0.99
C ASP A 273 10.77 -9.31 0.09
N TYR A 274 10.30 -9.27 1.35
CA TYR A 274 10.97 -8.73 2.53
C TYR A 274 11.32 -9.82 3.56
N ASP A 275 11.02 -11.08 3.26
CA ASP A 275 11.47 -12.23 4.04
C ASP A 275 12.98 -12.42 3.87
N TRP A 276 13.62 -13.20 4.74
CA TRP A 276 15.08 -13.35 4.80
C TRP A 276 15.72 -13.65 3.42
N ASP A 277 15.15 -14.57 2.65
CA ASP A 277 15.66 -14.92 1.31
C ASP A 277 15.09 -14.03 0.18
N GLY A 278 14.34 -12.99 0.53
CA GLY A 278 13.65 -12.10 -0.38
C GLY A 278 14.57 -11.02 -0.98
N PRO A 279 14.25 -10.48 -2.17
CA PRO A 279 15.03 -9.44 -2.84
C PRO A 279 15.14 -8.11 -2.05
N SER A 280 14.40 -7.95 -0.96
CA SER A 280 14.45 -6.80 -0.06
C SER A 280 14.43 -7.21 1.41
N GLY A 281 14.78 -8.46 1.70
CA GLY A 281 15.02 -8.94 3.05
C GLY A 281 16.49 -8.90 3.46
N PRO A 282 16.77 -9.09 4.75
CA PRO A 282 18.13 -9.30 5.25
C PRO A 282 18.62 -10.74 5.01
N PRO A 283 19.94 -10.99 4.86
CA PRO A 283 21.02 -10.03 4.96
C PRO A 283 21.21 -9.29 3.63
N PHE A 284 21.39 -7.97 3.72
CA PHE A 284 21.85 -7.19 2.60
C PHE A 284 23.36 -7.34 2.53
N ASP A 285 23.86 -8.29 1.75
CA ASP A 285 25.30 -8.53 1.65
C ASP A 285 25.99 -7.30 1.04
N PRO A 286 26.80 -6.54 1.82
CA PRO A 286 27.55 -5.43 1.27
C PRO A 286 28.81 -5.89 0.50
N GLU A 287 29.13 -7.19 0.49
CA GLU A 287 30.32 -7.78 -0.13
C GLU A 287 30.05 -8.55 -1.45
N GLU A 288 28.80 -8.63 -1.94
CA GLU A 288 28.47 -9.25 -3.24
C GLU A 288 28.59 -8.32 -4.46
N GLU A 289 29.06 -7.08 -4.29
CA GLU A 289 29.54 -6.26 -5.41
C GLU A 289 31.07 -6.44 -5.57
N GLU A 290 31.49 -7.53 -6.26
CA GLU A 290 32.85 -7.69 -6.80
C GLU A 290 33.20 -6.64 -7.88
#